data_AF-A0AAU0US93-F1
#
_entry.id   AF-A0AAU0US93-F1
#
_cell.length_a   1.000
_cell.length_b   1.000
_cell.length_c   1.000
_cell.angle_alpha   90.00
_cell.angle_beta   90.00
_cell.angle_gamma   90.00
#
_symmetry.space_group_name_H-M   'P 1'
#
loop_
_entity.id
_entity.type
_entity.pdbx_description
1 polymer ?
#
loop_
_entity_poly.entity_id
_entity_poly.type
_entity_poly.pdbx_seq_one_letter_code
_entity_poly.pdbx_strand_id
1 'polypeptide(L)' 'MDSYTKEELEEALRAIASTISKCEKVLPKLKQGTSQHTLLIRRIKALHIASSLIKKALEE' A
#
# COMPACT_ATOMS: atom_id res chain seq x y z
N MET A 1 -8.99 2.04 -21.61
CA MET A 1 -8.26 2.07 -20.34
C MET A 1 -6.83 1.86 -20.76
N ASP A 2 -5.99 2.89 -20.62
CA ASP A 2 -4.60 2.78 -21.08
C ASP A 2 -3.90 1.66 -20.31
N SER A 3 -3.22 0.79 -21.05
CA SER A 3 -2.40 -0.27 -20.45
C SER A 3 -1.18 0.38 -19.81
N TYR A 4 -0.99 0.18 -18.51
CA TYR A 4 0.21 0.64 -17.81
C TYR A 4 1.44 -0.11 -18.31
N THR A 5 2.59 0.56 -18.39
CA THR A 5 3.84 -0.13 -18.71
C THR A 5 4.33 -0.94 -17.52
N LYS A 6 5.19 -1.92 -17.79
CA LYS A 6 5.84 -2.71 -16.74
C LYS A 6 6.59 -1.82 -15.75
N GLU A 7 7.29 -0.80 -16.25
CA GLU A 7 8.06 0.13 -15.44
C GLU A 7 7.17 0.96 -14.52
N GLU A 8 6.00 1.38 -15.00
CA GLU A 8 5.00 2.12 -14.19
C GLU A 8 4.44 1.24 -13.07
N LEU A 9 4.14 -0.03 -13.37
CA LEU A 9 3.66 -0.99 -12.38
C LEU A 9 4.74 -1.31 -11.32
N GLU A 10 5.99 -1.46 -11.73
CA GLU A 10 7.12 -1.66 -10.82
C GLU A 10 7.37 -0.42 -9.93
N GLU A 11 7.29 0.79 -10.50
CA GLU A 11 7.40 2.02 -9.72
C GLU A 11 6.25 2.17 -8.73
N ALA A 12 5.03 1.84 -9.13
CA ALA A 12 3.88 1.81 -8.23
C ALA A 12 4.10 0.85 -7.05
N LEU A 13 4.66 -0.34 -7.29
CA LEU A 13 5.01 -1.28 -6.21
C LEU A 13 6.06 -0.70 -5.26
N ARG A 14 7.09 -0.01 -5.77
CA ARG A 14 8.11 0.66 -4.95
C ARG A 14 7.48 1.75 -4.07
N ALA A 15 6.62 2.59 -4.66
CA ALA A 15 5.92 3.66 -3.96
C ALA A 15 4.99 3.11 -2.87
N ILE A 16 4.23 2.05 -3.15
CA ILE A 16 3.35 1.40 -2.18
C ILE A 16 4.16 0.78 -1.04
N ALA A 17 5.26 0.07 -1.32
CA ALA A 17 6.12 -0.51 -0.30
C ALA A 17 6.69 0.55 0.65
N SER A 18 7.17 1.68 0.11
CA SER A 18 7.61 2.83 0.90
C SER A 18 6.49 3.39 1.79
N THR A 19 5.27 3.45 1.25
CA THR A 19 4.10 3.97 1.96
C THR A 19 3.68 3.05 3.11
N ILE A 20 3.65 1.74 2.88
CA ILE A 20 3.40 0.72 3.93
C ILE A 20 4.43 0.88 5.06
N SER A 21 5.73 0.92 4.74
CA SER A 21 6.78 1.07 5.76
C SER A 21 6.62 2.34 6.60
N LYS A 22 6.23 3.46 5.97
CA LYS A 22 5.94 4.71 6.70
C LYS A 22 4.72 4.54 7.62
N CYS A 23 3.65 3.91 7.13
CA CYS A 23 2.47 3.64 7.94
C CYS A 23 2.79 2.73 9.15
N GLU A 24 3.56 1.67 8.95
CA GLU A 24 3.98 0.75 10.02
C GLU A 24 4.82 1.45 11.09
N LYS A 25 5.70 2.39 10.70
CA LYS A 25 6.48 3.20 11.65
C LYS A 25 5.64 4.18 12.48
N VAL A 26 4.50 4.62 11.94
CA VAL A 26 3.59 5.55 12.62
C VAL A 26 2.59 4.81 13.51
N LEU A 27 2.17 3.60 13.12
CA LEU A 27 1.18 2.80 13.83
C LEU A 27 1.43 2.64 15.35
N PRO A 28 2.64 2.27 15.83
CA PRO A 28 2.90 2.12 17.27
C PRO A 28 2.88 3.44 18.04
N LYS A 29 2.93 4.60 17.35
CA LYS A 29 2.82 5.93 17.96
C LYS A 29 1.37 6.35 18.16
N LEU A 30 0.41 5.64 17.56
CA LEU A 30 -1.01 5.94 17.68
C LEU A 30 -1.62 5.15 18.82
N LYS A 31 -2.41 5.82 19.66
CA LYS A 31 -3.17 5.15 20.73
C LYS A 31 -4.20 4.20 20.11
N GLN A 32 -4.20 2.95 20.56
CA GLN A 32 -5.19 1.95 20.18
C GLN A 32 -6.61 2.45 20.49
N GLY A 33 -7.57 2.15 19.61
CA GLY A 33 -8.96 2.56 19.74
C GLY A 33 -9.26 3.97 19.21
N THR A 34 -8.25 4.74 18.82
CA THR A 34 -8.47 6.03 18.14
C THR A 34 -8.91 5.83 16.69
N SER A 35 -9.57 6.84 16.12
CA SER A 35 -9.95 6.85 14.71
C SER A 35 -8.73 6.82 13.80
N GLN A 36 -7.64 7.51 14.18
CA GLN A 36 -6.38 7.52 13.43
C GLN A 36 -5.74 6.13 13.40
N HIS A 37 -5.70 5.41 14.53
CA HIS A 37 -5.18 4.05 14.59
C HIS A 37 -5.97 3.10 13.68
N THR A 38 -7.31 3.15 13.77
CA THR A 38 -8.19 2.33 12.92
C THR A 38 -8.03 2.67 11.43
N LEU A 39 -7.96 3.95 11.09
CA LEU A 39 -7.74 4.40 9.71
C LEU A 39 -6.41 3.89 9.16
N LEU A 40 -5.34 3.96 9.95
CA LEU A 40 -4.01 3.55 9.51
C LEU A 40 -3.93 2.05 9.23
N ILE A 41 -4.53 1.21 10.09
CA ILE A 41 -4.63 -0.24 9.86
C ILE A 41 -5.38 -0.53 8.55
N ARG A 42 -6.51 0.13 8.33
CA ARG A 42 -7.32 -0.06 7.11
C ARG A 42 -6.54 0.38 5.85
N ARG A 43 -5.78 1.47 5.93
CA ARG A 43 -4.91 1.93 4.84
C ARG A 43 -3.82 0.91 4.52
N ILE A 44 -3.11 0.39 5.53
CA ILE A 44 -2.09 -0.65 5.32
C ILE A 44 -2.70 -1.86 4.60
N LYS A 45 -3.87 -2.34 5.06
CA LYS A 45 -4.59 -3.45 4.41
C LYS A 45 -4.94 -3.15 2.96
N ALA A 46 -5.45 -1.96 2.66
CA ALA A 46 -5.77 -1.55 1.29
C ALA A 46 -4.53 -1.50 0.38
N LEU A 47 -3.40 -1.00 0.90
CA LEU A 47 -2.14 -0.93 0.18
C LEU A 47 -1.60 -2.34 -0.15
N HIS A 48 -1.73 -3.31 0.76
CA HIS A 48 -1.38 -4.70 0.46
C HIS A 48 -2.25 -5.30 -0.65
N ILE A 49 -3.55 -5.02 -0.65
CA ILE A 49 -4.46 -5.47 -1.71
C ILE A 49 -4.04 -4.83 -3.05
N ALA A 50 -3.79 -3.53 -3.08
CA ALA A 50 -3.34 -2.83 -4.28
C ALA A 50 -2.03 -3.43 -4.82
N SER A 51 -1.03 -3.68 -3.97
CA SER A 51 0.21 -4.35 -4.37
C SER A 51 -0.03 -5.74 -4.95
N SER A 52 -0.97 -6.51 -4.39
CA SER A 52 -1.30 -7.84 -4.93
C SER A 52 -1.92 -7.76 -6.32
N LEU A 53 -2.79 -6.78 -6.56
CA LEU A 53 -3.42 -6.56 -7.86
C LEU A 53 -2.40 -6.11 -8.91
N ILE A 54 -1.48 -5.22 -8.54
CA ILE A 54 -0.41 -4.75 -9.43
C ILE A 54 0.55 -5.89 -9.78
N LYS A 55 0.91 -6.74 -8.81
CA LYS A 55 1.72 -7.95 -9.08
C LYS A 55 1.03 -8.90 -10.05
N LYS A 56 -0.28 -9.11 -9.89
CA LYS A 56 -1.05 -9.92 -10.83
C LYS A 56 -1.02 -9.32 -12.25
N ALA A 57 -1.15 -8.00 -12.37
CA ALA A 57 -1.05 -7.31 -13.66
C ALA A 57 0.36 -7.34 -14.29
N LEU A 58 1.41 -7.64 -13.52
CA LEU A 58 2.78 -7.85 -14.04
C LEU A 58 3.03 -9.30 -14.50
N GLU A 59 2.19 -10.25 -14.07
CA GLU A 59 2.26 -11.66 -14.42
C GLU A 59 1.38 -12.03 -15.63
N GLU A 60 0.44 -11.15 -16.00
CA GLU A 60 -0.40 -11.20 -17.22
C GLU A 60 0.35 -10.64 -18.44
#